data_AF-A0ABD7JM66-F1
#
_entry.id   AF-A0ABD7JM66-F1
#
_cell.length_a   1.000
_cell.length_b   1.000
_cell.length_c   1.000
_cell.angle_alpha   90.00
_cell.angle_beta   90.00
_cell.angle_gamma   90.00
#
_symmetry.space_group_name_H-M   'P 1'
#
loop_
_entity.id
_entity.type
_entity.pdbx_description
1 polymer ?
#
loop_
_entity_poly.entity_id
_entity_poly.type
_entity_poly.pdbx_seq_one_letter_code
_entity_poly.pdbx_strand_id
1 'polypeptide(L)'
;MHKKTIPNLLYKCFSSEPERIFNLLEFLLLWYNFIMTDINKVIMEKAQGGVKLNPDEQRRFLGTFEERVLASCSIEQANETLIRSHFKEMLSSIMKNCQPVIVKISPEVESGNQIFYLKTSKELGCEATIVSSDYQSSPFGLIVHSDHLVQVDDKDMSQQFASLLQPAEKPAKEKRSLWKKWFG
;
A
#
# COMPACT_ATOMS: atom_id res chain seq x y z
N MET A 1 -17.92 -14.98 -69.69
CA MET A 1 -17.97 -15.06 -68.21
C MET A 1 -16.88 -16.00 -67.72
N HIS A 2 -15.72 -15.48 -67.30
CA HIS A 2 -14.69 -16.29 -66.65
C HIS A 2 -14.65 -15.94 -65.15
N LYS A 3 -15.15 -16.85 -64.33
CA LYS A 3 -15.07 -16.77 -62.86
C LYS A 3 -13.61 -17.03 -62.45
N LYS A 4 -12.92 -16.00 -61.97
CA LYS A 4 -11.61 -16.15 -61.32
C LYS A 4 -11.84 -16.66 -59.90
N THR A 5 -11.49 -17.91 -59.66
CA THR A 5 -11.64 -18.60 -58.38
C THR A 5 -10.68 -18.01 -57.35
N ILE A 6 -11.14 -17.91 -56.09
CA ILE A 6 -10.48 -17.35 -54.91
C ILE A 6 -9.08 -17.94 -54.55
N PRO A 7 -8.64 -19.15 -54.97
CA PRO A 7 -7.30 -19.66 -54.64
C PRO A 7 -6.13 -18.80 -55.13
N ASN A 8 -6.36 -17.92 -56.11
CA ASN A 8 -5.28 -17.17 -56.76
C ASN A 8 -4.84 -15.90 -56.00
N LEU A 9 -5.63 -15.43 -55.02
CA LEU A 9 -5.25 -14.29 -54.18
C LEU A 9 -4.38 -14.70 -53.00
N LEU A 10 -4.67 -15.86 -52.38
CA LEU A 10 -3.86 -16.41 -51.29
C LEU A 10 -2.48 -16.84 -51.78
N TYR A 11 -2.38 -17.42 -52.98
CA TYR A 11 -1.10 -17.80 -53.56
C TYR A 11 -0.22 -16.58 -53.90
N LYS A 12 -0.82 -15.47 -54.37
CA LYS A 12 -0.10 -14.22 -54.63
C LYS A 12 0.42 -13.53 -53.36
N CYS A 13 -0.30 -13.66 -52.24
CA CYS A 13 0.16 -13.15 -50.94
C CYS A 13 1.27 -14.04 -50.35
N PHE A 14 1.18 -15.37 -50.54
CA PHE A 14 2.23 -16.32 -50.13
C PHE A 14 3.55 -16.15 -50.90
N SER A 15 3.48 -15.66 -52.14
CA SER A 15 4.65 -15.57 -53.02
C SER A 15 5.41 -14.25 -52.96
N SER A 16 4.93 -13.22 -52.24
CA SER A 16 5.58 -11.91 -52.26
C SER A 16 6.62 -11.71 -51.16
N GLU A 17 6.44 -12.26 -49.95
CA GLU A 17 7.43 -12.13 -48.86
C GLU A 17 7.39 -13.32 -47.87
N PRO A 18 7.73 -14.55 -48.30
CA PRO A 18 7.69 -15.74 -47.44
C PRO A 18 8.54 -15.60 -46.18
N GLU A 19 9.65 -14.85 -46.25
CA GLU A 19 10.52 -14.59 -45.09
C GLU A 19 9.86 -13.72 -44.03
N ARG A 20 8.99 -12.76 -44.40
CA ARG A 20 8.28 -11.94 -43.40
C ARG A 20 7.26 -12.75 -42.62
N ILE A 21 6.55 -13.65 -43.30
CA ILE A 21 5.55 -14.52 -42.67
C ILE A 21 6.24 -15.54 -41.76
N PHE A 22 7.36 -16.11 -42.21
CA PHE A 22 8.18 -17.02 -41.41
C PHE A 22 8.71 -16.32 -40.15
N ASN A 23 9.27 -15.12 -40.29
CA ASN A 23 9.74 -14.31 -39.17
C ASN A 23 8.60 -13.95 -38.20
N LEU A 24 7.42 -13.57 -38.69
CA LEU A 24 6.27 -13.28 -37.82
C LEU A 24 5.83 -14.52 -37.03
N LEU A 25 5.85 -15.69 -37.66
CA LEU A 25 5.50 -16.95 -36.99
C LEU A 25 6.56 -17.33 -35.94
N GLU A 26 7.84 -17.15 -36.23
CA GLU A 26 8.91 -17.33 -35.24
C GLU A 26 8.78 -16.35 -34.08
N PHE A 27 8.49 -15.07 -34.33
CA PHE A 27 8.25 -14.09 -33.27
C PHE A 27 7.04 -14.47 -32.41
N LEU A 28 5.96 -14.95 -33.01
CA LEU A 28 4.75 -15.36 -32.29
C LEU A 28 4.98 -16.64 -31.46
N LEU A 29 5.76 -17.58 -31.99
CA LEU A 29 6.19 -18.78 -31.27
C LEU A 29 7.15 -18.45 -30.13
N LEU A 30 8.12 -17.55 -30.34
CA LEU A 30 9.02 -17.07 -29.30
C LEU A 30 8.26 -16.34 -28.20
N TRP A 31 7.29 -15.51 -28.57
CA TRP A 31 6.46 -14.79 -27.60
C TRP A 31 5.55 -15.74 -26.80
N TYR A 32 4.93 -16.72 -27.46
CA TYR A 32 4.14 -17.75 -26.79
C TYR A 32 5.00 -18.60 -25.84
N ASN A 33 6.20 -19.00 -26.27
CA ASN A 33 7.14 -19.73 -25.41
C ASN A 33 7.60 -18.88 -24.22
N PHE A 34 7.90 -17.59 -24.43
CA PHE A 34 8.27 -16.66 -23.37
C PHE A 34 7.15 -16.54 -22.32
N ILE A 35 5.90 -16.32 -22.75
CA ILE A 35 4.73 -16.27 -21.87
C ILE A 35 4.56 -17.59 -21.10
N MET A 36 4.65 -18.73 -21.79
CA MET A 36 4.48 -20.04 -21.16
C MET A 36 5.59 -20.35 -20.15
N THR A 37 6.84 -19.98 -20.42
CA THR A 37 7.94 -20.15 -19.47
C THR A 37 7.78 -19.26 -18.24
N ASP A 38 7.29 -18.04 -18.39
CA ASP A 38 7.02 -17.12 -17.27
C ASP A 38 5.90 -17.68 -16.37
N ILE A 39 4.78 -18.09 -16.98
CA ILE A 39 3.66 -18.68 -16.24
C ILE A 39 4.09 -19.97 -15.51
N ASN A 40 4.82 -20.86 -16.17
CA ASN A 40 5.32 -22.08 -15.54
C ASN A 40 6.31 -21.77 -14.42
N LYS A 41 7.15 -20.74 -14.58
CA LYS A 41 8.05 -20.28 -13.52
C LYS A 41 7.26 -19.75 -12.33
N VAL A 42 6.25 -18.91 -12.53
CA VAL A 42 5.38 -18.41 -11.44
C VAL A 42 4.60 -19.54 -10.76
N ILE A 43 4.07 -20.49 -11.52
CA ILE A 43 3.37 -21.68 -10.99
C ILE A 43 4.34 -22.54 -10.19
N MET A 44 5.56 -22.77 -10.70
CA MET A 44 6.56 -23.58 -10.04
C MET A 44 7.12 -22.89 -8.79
N GLU A 45 7.34 -21.59 -8.82
CA GLU A 45 7.69 -20.77 -7.65
C GLU A 45 6.60 -20.86 -6.59
N LYS A 46 5.33 -20.70 -6.96
CA LYS A 46 4.19 -20.85 -6.02
C LYS A 46 4.04 -22.28 -5.50
N ALA A 47 4.23 -23.28 -6.34
CA ALA A 47 4.17 -24.70 -5.97
C ALA A 47 5.33 -25.12 -5.05
N GLN A 48 6.49 -24.47 -5.19
CA GLN A 48 7.67 -24.64 -4.33
C GLN A 48 7.62 -23.80 -3.04
N GLY A 49 6.50 -23.12 -2.78
CA GLY A 49 6.27 -22.36 -1.54
C GLY A 49 6.25 -20.84 -1.69
N GLY A 50 6.31 -20.31 -2.91
CA GLY A 50 6.21 -18.89 -3.25
C GLY A 50 7.22 -18.00 -2.53
N VAL A 51 7.10 -16.67 -2.70
CA VAL A 51 7.57 -15.75 -1.66
C VAL A 51 6.80 -16.14 -0.40
N LYS A 52 7.48 -16.70 0.59
CA LYS A 52 6.89 -17.10 1.86
C LYS A 52 6.42 -15.85 2.59
N LEU A 53 5.19 -15.43 2.29
CA LEU A 53 4.48 -14.38 3.03
C LEU A 53 4.51 -14.81 4.49
N ASN A 54 5.22 -14.06 5.33
CA ASN A 54 5.41 -14.45 6.72
C ASN A 54 4.05 -14.35 7.44
N PRO A 55 3.40 -15.47 7.81
CA PRO A 55 2.08 -15.41 8.42
C PRO A 55 2.11 -14.65 9.76
N ASP A 56 3.25 -14.67 10.45
CA ASP A 56 3.44 -13.98 11.71
C ASP A 56 3.58 -12.46 11.51
N GLU A 57 4.13 -12.02 10.38
CA GLU A 57 4.14 -10.61 10.01
C GLU A 57 2.73 -10.12 9.69
N GLN A 58 1.97 -10.86 8.88
CA GLN A 58 0.58 -10.51 8.61
C GLN A 58 -0.24 -10.45 9.89
N ARG A 59 -0.10 -11.43 10.79
CA ARG A 59 -0.75 -11.38 12.11
C ARG A 59 -0.37 -10.14 12.90
N ARG A 60 0.93 -9.80 12.91
CA ARG A 60 1.44 -8.61 13.60
C ARG A 60 0.81 -7.33 13.06
N PHE A 61 0.67 -7.16 11.75
CA PHE A 61 0.13 -5.94 11.12
C PHE A 61 -1.35 -6.05 10.72
N LEU A 62 -2.17 -6.69 11.56
CA LEU A 62 -3.63 -6.78 11.37
C LEU A 62 -4.05 -7.34 9.99
N GLY A 63 -3.26 -8.24 9.42
CA GLY A 63 -3.50 -8.89 8.13
C GLY A 63 -3.05 -8.07 6.93
N THR A 64 -2.15 -7.10 7.09
CA THR A 64 -1.41 -6.48 5.97
C THR A 64 0.10 -6.75 6.12
N PHE A 65 0.89 -6.26 5.18
CA PHE A 65 2.35 -6.35 5.23
C PHE A 65 2.95 -5.05 5.72
N GLU A 66 4.07 -5.14 6.42
CA GLU A 66 4.72 -3.97 7.00
C GLU A 66 5.12 -2.93 5.95
N GLU A 67 5.56 -3.39 4.79
CA GLU A 67 5.92 -2.59 3.61
C GLU A 67 4.78 -1.76 3.00
N ARG A 68 3.52 -2.04 3.38
CA ARG A 68 2.33 -1.30 2.94
C ARG A 68 1.82 -0.32 4.00
N VAL A 69 2.38 -0.36 5.20
CA VAL A 69 1.93 0.46 6.33
C VAL A 69 2.37 1.90 6.12
N LEU A 70 1.38 2.79 6.08
CA LEU A 70 1.55 4.24 6.03
C LEU A 70 1.70 4.82 7.44
N ALA A 71 0.91 4.33 8.38
CA ALA A 71 0.95 4.76 9.78
C ALA A 71 0.35 3.68 10.70
N SER A 72 0.75 3.70 11.97
CA SER A 72 0.36 2.74 12.99
C SER A 72 0.37 3.40 14.37
N CYS A 73 -0.45 2.89 15.27
CA CYS A 73 -0.34 3.20 16.70
C CYS A 73 -0.64 1.97 17.54
N SER A 74 -0.12 1.95 18.76
CA SER A 74 -0.38 0.91 19.77
C SER A 74 -1.84 0.87 20.20
N ILE A 75 -2.24 -0.20 20.89
CA ILE A 75 -3.57 -0.32 21.48
C ILE A 75 -3.79 0.79 22.52
N GLU A 76 -2.79 1.11 23.34
CA GLU A 76 -2.90 2.19 24.33
C GLU A 76 -3.15 3.53 23.63
N GLN A 77 -2.31 3.90 22.65
CA GLN A 77 -2.46 5.13 21.88
C GLN A 77 -3.81 5.22 21.16
N ALA A 78 -4.30 4.11 20.59
CA ALA A 78 -5.62 4.09 19.93
C ALA A 78 -6.78 4.34 20.91
N ASN A 79 -6.60 4.10 22.21
CA ASN A 79 -7.58 4.40 23.24
C ASN A 79 -7.40 5.78 23.89
N GLU A 80 -6.28 6.45 23.62
CA GLU A 80 -6.04 7.80 24.13
C GLU A 80 -6.89 8.86 23.41
N THR A 81 -7.37 9.83 24.18
CA THR A 81 -8.13 10.98 23.67
C THR A 81 -7.37 11.76 22.60
N LEU A 82 -6.04 11.83 22.71
CA LEU A 82 -5.19 12.64 21.83
C LEU A 82 -5.17 12.11 20.39
N ILE A 83 -4.93 10.80 20.20
CA ILE A 83 -5.02 10.18 18.88
C ILE A 83 -6.43 10.31 18.34
N ARG A 84 -7.43 10.04 19.19
CA ARG A 84 -8.84 10.09 18.80
C ARG A 84 -9.26 11.49 18.33
N SER A 85 -8.85 12.57 19.01
CA SER A 85 -9.23 13.94 18.66
C SER A 85 -8.61 14.42 17.36
N HIS A 86 -7.40 13.96 17.03
CA HIS A 86 -6.69 14.36 15.82
C HIS A 86 -6.80 13.36 14.65
N PHE A 87 -7.44 12.20 14.87
CA PHE A 87 -7.50 11.12 13.89
C PHE A 87 -7.98 11.57 12.50
N LYS A 88 -9.03 12.39 12.44
CA LYS A 88 -9.57 12.90 11.17
C LYS A 88 -8.54 13.72 10.39
N GLU A 89 -7.78 14.56 11.09
CA GLU A 89 -6.75 15.40 10.48
C GLU A 89 -5.56 14.57 10.02
N MET A 90 -5.09 13.65 10.87
CA MET A 90 -4.01 12.71 10.53
C MET A 90 -4.35 11.88 9.29
N LEU A 91 -5.53 11.24 9.27
CA LEU A 91 -5.97 10.42 8.14
C LEU A 91 -6.13 11.26 6.86
N SER A 92 -6.71 12.46 6.97
CA SER A 92 -6.82 13.39 5.83
C SER A 92 -5.45 13.81 5.29
N SER A 93 -4.44 13.97 6.15
CA SER A 93 -3.07 14.27 5.73
C SER A 93 -2.45 13.11 4.95
N ILE A 94 -2.59 11.88 5.45
CA ILE A 94 -2.10 10.65 4.78
C ILE A 94 -2.72 10.52 3.38
N MET A 95 -4.03 10.72 3.27
CA MET A 95 -4.78 10.60 2.00
C MET A 95 -4.38 11.60 0.92
N LYS A 96 -3.73 12.72 1.27
CA LYS A 96 -3.23 13.68 0.27
C LYS A 96 -2.05 13.13 -0.52
N ASN A 97 -1.28 12.23 0.09
CA ASN A 97 -0.02 11.74 -0.47
C ASN A 97 -0.13 10.29 -0.98
N CYS A 98 -1.15 9.54 -0.58
CA CYS A 98 -1.35 8.15 -0.98
C CYS A 98 -2.84 7.83 -1.15
N GLN A 99 -3.19 7.10 -2.21
CA GLN A 99 -4.50 6.46 -2.39
C GLN A 99 -4.31 5.12 -3.14
N PRO A 100 -5.09 4.08 -2.83
CA PRO A 100 -6.11 4.02 -1.77
C PRO A 100 -5.51 3.96 -0.35
N VAL A 101 -6.31 4.38 0.64
CA VAL A 101 -5.97 4.28 2.07
C VAL A 101 -7.03 3.43 2.76
N ILE A 102 -6.55 2.44 3.52
CA ILE A 102 -7.37 1.45 4.21
C ILE A 102 -7.00 1.49 5.70
N VAL A 103 -8.02 1.48 6.57
CA VAL A 103 -7.85 1.50 8.02
C VAL A 103 -8.25 0.17 8.63
N LYS A 104 -7.32 -0.47 9.33
CA LYS A 104 -7.58 -1.68 10.12
C LYS A 104 -7.57 -1.35 11.60
N ILE A 105 -8.58 -1.82 12.30
CA ILE A 105 -8.83 -1.54 13.70
C ILE A 105 -8.73 -2.86 14.47
N SER A 106 -7.90 -2.89 15.50
CA SER A 106 -7.75 -4.07 16.36
C SER A 106 -9.02 -4.34 17.16
N PRO A 107 -9.40 -5.63 17.36
CA PRO A 107 -10.51 -6.00 18.23
C PRO A 107 -10.25 -5.63 19.71
N GLU A 108 -9.01 -5.35 20.10
CA GLU A 108 -8.62 -4.97 21.47
C GLU A 108 -8.77 -3.46 21.76
N VAL A 109 -9.03 -2.64 20.74
CA VAL A 109 -9.38 -1.22 20.94
C VAL A 109 -10.76 -1.14 21.60
N GLU A 110 -10.99 -0.18 22.50
CA GLU A 110 -12.29 -0.03 23.16
C GLU A 110 -13.41 0.15 22.13
N SER A 111 -14.55 -0.52 22.33
CA SER A 111 -15.66 -0.56 21.36
C SER A 111 -16.14 0.83 20.91
N GLY A 112 -16.17 1.81 21.83
CA GLY A 112 -16.50 3.20 21.51
C GLY A 112 -15.51 3.84 20.54
N ASN A 113 -14.22 3.56 20.71
CA ASN A 113 -13.16 4.05 19.84
C ASN A 113 -13.15 3.30 18.50
N GLN A 114 -13.41 1.99 18.50
CA GLN A 114 -13.58 1.22 17.25
C GLN A 114 -14.68 1.82 16.36
N ILE A 115 -15.86 2.07 16.92
CA ILE A 115 -16.99 2.66 16.18
C ILE A 115 -16.64 4.05 15.67
N PHE A 116 -15.93 4.85 16.48
CA PHE A 116 -15.45 6.17 16.09
C PHE A 116 -14.52 6.09 14.87
N TYR A 117 -13.45 5.30 14.93
CA TYR A 117 -12.50 5.18 13.82
C TYR A 117 -13.16 4.65 12.55
N LEU A 118 -14.07 3.68 12.67
CA LEU A 118 -14.83 3.14 11.54
C LEU A 118 -15.68 4.23 10.86
N LYS A 119 -16.42 5.02 11.64
CA LYS A 119 -17.29 6.09 11.11
C LYS A 119 -16.46 7.20 10.47
N THR A 120 -15.44 7.70 11.16
CA THR A 120 -14.60 8.79 10.66
C THR A 120 -13.86 8.40 9.38
N SER A 121 -13.37 7.16 9.27
CA SER A 121 -12.71 6.68 8.05
C SER A 121 -13.69 6.61 6.88
N LYS A 122 -14.91 6.09 7.10
CA LYS A 122 -15.97 6.04 6.08
C LYS A 122 -16.44 7.43 5.65
N GLU A 123 -16.55 8.38 6.57
CA GLU A 123 -16.87 9.78 6.26
C GLU A 123 -15.83 10.44 5.35
N LEU A 124 -14.56 10.06 5.49
CA LEU A 124 -13.47 10.49 4.62
C LEU A 124 -13.38 9.69 3.30
N GLY A 125 -14.23 8.67 3.10
CA GLY A 125 -14.21 7.83 1.91
C GLY A 125 -13.15 6.72 1.91
N CYS A 126 -12.57 6.41 3.07
CA CYS A 126 -11.63 5.29 3.23
C CYS A 126 -12.38 3.98 3.51
N GLU A 127 -11.81 2.86 3.06
CA GLU A 127 -12.19 1.55 3.57
C GLU A 127 -11.70 1.42 5.02
N ALA A 128 -12.56 0.89 5.89
CA ALA A 128 -12.21 0.63 7.28
C ALA A 128 -12.89 -0.62 7.81
N THR A 129 -12.14 -1.42 8.57
CA THR A 129 -12.60 -2.72 9.09
C THR A 129 -12.04 -2.98 10.49
N ILE A 130 -12.89 -3.50 11.38
CA ILE A 130 -12.45 -4.13 12.63
C ILE A 130 -12.05 -5.57 12.29
N VAL A 131 -10.80 -5.93 12.54
CA VAL A 131 -10.29 -7.27 12.17
C VAL A 131 -10.79 -8.36 13.12
N SER A 132 -10.65 -9.63 12.72
CA SER A 132 -11.06 -10.76 13.56
C SER A 132 -10.23 -10.88 14.83
N SER A 133 -10.72 -11.64 15.81
CA SER A 133 -9.99 -11.98 17.04
C SER A 133 -8.67 -12.72 16.79
N ASP A 134 -8.46 -13.29 15.60
CA ASP A 134 -7.20 -13.96 15.24
C ASP A 134 -5.99 -13.01 15.26
N TYR A 135 -6.23 -11.71 15.28
CA TYR A 135 -5.22 -10.64 15.33
C TYR A 135 -5.04 -10.02 16.72
N GLN A 136 -5.66 -10.58 17.77
CA GLN A 136 -5.60 -10.03 19.14
C GLN A 136 -4.18 -9.95 19.72
N SER A 137 -3.23 -10.74 19.21
CA SER A 137 -1.83 -10.72 19.64
C SER A 137 -1.02 -9.59 18.99
N SER A 138 -1.61 -8.84 18.06
CA SER A 138 -0.97 -7.67 17.47
C SER A 138 -0.76 -6.59 18.53
N PRO A 139 0.41 -5.91 18.54
CA PRO A 139 0.63 -4.78 19.43
C PRO A 139 -0.09 -3.51 18.96
N PHE A 140 -0.68 -3.50 17.76
CA PHE A 140 -1.23 -2.30 17.14
C PHE A 140 -2.73 -2.18 17.41
N GLY A 141 -3.16 -0.98 17.78
CA GLY A 141 -4.57 -0.60 17.86
C GLY A 141 -5.12 -0.21 16.49
N LEU A 142 -4.31 0.50 15.70
CA LEU A 142 -4.65 0.92 14.33
C LEU A 142 -3.50 0.64 13.37
N ILE A 143 -3.85 0.20 12.17
CA ILE A 143 -2.96 0.18 11.00
C ILE A 143 -3.65 0.93 9.86
N VAL A 144 -2.96 1.94 9.34
CA VAL A 144 -3.32 2.65 8.11
C VAL A 144 -2.37 2.18 7.02
N HIS A 145 -2.90 1.64 5.93
CA HIS A 145 -2.09 1.05 4.89
C HIS A 145 -2.65 1.33 3.49
N SER A 146 -1.80 1.15 2.49
CA SER A 146 -2.15 1.13 1.05
C SER A 146 -2.30 -0.30 0.53
N ASP A 147 -2.68 -0.43 -0.73
CA ASP A 147 -2.68 -1.71 -1.46
C ASP A 147 -1.32 -2.03 -2.12
N HIS A 148 -0.42 -1.05 -2.22
CA HIS A 148 0.93 -1.13 -2.78
C HIS A 148 2.03 -0.82 -1.76
N LEU A 149 3.29 -1.12 -2.09
CA LEU A 149 4.44 -0.81 -1.24
C LEU A 149 4.63 0.70 -1.10
N VAL A 150 4.99 1.15 0.10
CA VAL A 150 5.19 2.57 0.41
C VAL A 150 6.54 2.79 1.08
N GLN A 151 7.17 3.93 0.79
CA GLN A 151 8.38 4.38 1.47
C GLN A 151 7.99 5.41 2.53
N VAL A 152 7.95 4.96 3.77
CA VAL A 152 7.67 5.78 4.94
C VAL A 152 8.78 5.54 5.96
N ASP A 153 9.49 6.60 6.34
CA ASP A 153 10.65 6.53 7.24
C ASP A 153 10.26 6.13 8.67
N ASP A 154 9.15 6.68 9.18
CA ASP A 154 8.61 6.36 10.50
C ASP A 154 7.12 6.06 10.39
N LYS A 155 6.69 4.90 10.88
CA LYS A 155 5.30 4.41 10.83
C LYS A 155 4.52 4.73 12.10
N ASP A 156 5.13 5.26 13.15
CA ASP A 156 4.43 5.62 14.39
C ASP A 156 3.67 6.94 14.18
N MET A 157 2.35 6.91 14.33
CA MET A 157 1.49 8.10 14.22
C MET A 157 1.93 9.22 15.17
N SER A 158 2.39 8.88 16.38
CA SER A 158 2.81 9.87 17.37
C SER A 158 4.06 10.62 16.92
N GLN A 159 4.96 9.95 16.21
CA GLN A 159 6.16 10.57 15.66
C GLN A 159 5.86 11.34 14.38
N GLN A 160 5.11 10.74 13.44
CA GLN A 160 4.74 11.39 12.18
C GLN A 160 3.95 12.68 12.39
N PHE A 161 3.08 12.71 13.40
CA PHE A 161 2.19 13.83 13.69
C PHE A 161 2.54 14.53 15.00
N ALA A 162 3.80 14.46 15.45
CA ALA A 162 4.25 15.08 16.70
C ALA A 162 3.87 16.58 16.77
N SER A 163 3.93 17.31 15.66
CA SER A 163 3.55 18.72 15.58
C SER A 163 2.04 18.98 15.78
N LEU A 164 1.19 18.00 15.48
CA LEU A 164 -0.26 18.07 15.73
C LEU A 164 -0.61 17.62 17.15
N LEU A 165 0.14 16.66 17.69
CA LEU A 165 -0.16 15.99 18.95
C LEU A 165 0.48 16.69 20.17
N GLN A 166 1.54 17.47 19.98
CA GLN A 166 2.08 18.31 21.04
C GLN A 166 1.30 19.64 21.12
N PRO A 167 0.98 20.12 22.34
CA PRO A 167 0.48 21.48 22.52
C PRO A 167 1.51 22.45 21.96
N ALA A 168 1.09 23.34 21.05
CA ALA A 168 1.98 24.31 20.40
C ALA A 168 2.97 24.93 21.40
N GLU A 169 4.23 24.49 21.34
CA GLU A 169 5.31 25.25 21.94
C GLU A 169 5.35 26.58 21.20
N LYS A 170 5.07 27.66 21.93
CA LYS A 170 5.30 29.03 21.46
C LYS A 170 6.69 29.05 20.82
N PRO A 171 6.87 29.60 19.61
CA PRO A 171 8.19 29.64 18.99
C PRO A 171 9.15 30.28 19.98
N ALA A 172 10.13 29.50 20.45
CA ALA A 172 11.22 30.02 21.23
C ALA A 172 11.97 31.00 20.33
N LYS A 173 11.60 32.29 20.43
CA LYS A 173 12.37 33.39 19.87
C LYS A 173 13.82 33.13 20.27
N GLU A 174 14.67 32.99 19.25
CA GLU A 174 16.11 32.95 19.41
C GLU A 174 16.52 33.99 20.46
N LYS A 175 17.07 33.55 21.60
CA LYS A 175 17.74 34.46 22.52
C LYS A 175 19.09 34.85 21.92
N ARG A 176 19.07 35.65 20.85
CA ARG A 176 20.23 36.44 20.45
C ARG A 176 20.44 37.52 21.52
N SER A 177 21.67 37.62 22.01
CA SER A 177 22.31 38.88 22.43
C SER A 177 21.98 39.51 23.80
N LEU A 178 21.99 38.74 24.90
CA LEU A 178 22.08 39.35 26.25
C LEU A 178 23.29 38.89 27.08
N TRP A 179 24.30 38.26 26.47
CA TRP A 179 25.56 37.90 27.13
C TRP A 179 26.75 38.79 26.72
N LYS A 180 26.54 39.77 25.82
CA LYS A 180 27.62 40.64 25.32
C LYS A 180 28.02 41.80 26.24
N LYS A 181 27.53 41.87 27.49
CA LYS A 181 27.77 43.04 28.34
C LYS A 181 28.45 42.77 29.69
N TRP A 182 28.94 41.56 29.94
CA TRP A 182 29.56 41.19 31.23
C TRP A 182 30.94 40.51 31.14
N PHE A 183 31.52 40.30 29.95
CA PHE A 183 32.87 39.75 29.79
C PHE A 183 33.64 40.42 28.63
N GLY A 184 33.76 41.74 28.67
CA GLY A 184 34.56 42.53 27.72
C GLY A 184 34.63 43.98 28.11
#